data_AF-A0A967MDB0-F1
#
_entry.id   AF-A0A967MDB0-F1
#
_cell.length_a   1.000
_cell.length_b   1.000
_cell.length_c   1.000
_cell.angle_alpha   90.00
_cell.angle_beta   90.00
_cell.angle_gamma   90.00
#
_symmetry.space_group_name_H-M   'P 1'
#
loop_
_entity.id
_entity.type
_entity.pdbx_description
1 polymer ?
#
loop_
_entity_poly.entity_id
_entity_poly.type
_entity_poly.pdbx_seq_one_letter_code
_entity_poly.pdbx_strand_id
1 'polypeptide(L)'
;MVEKNITDVEAVGETIRRAVKRARAHTKYAAVALGGSSVITKVITMPANLGDEAMEGQIELEADQYIPYPLEEVNLDFDVLGPSEKDSETVDVLLAASRSENVDLRVAAVELGGLTCKIVDVEAYALENSVPLIADDLPEGGVDKTIAVVDIGATMTTLNVLHNQRIIYTREQVFGGKQLTEEIQRRYGLSYEEAGMAKRQGGLPDNYGPEVLEPFKEAMAQQVSRSLQFFFSSSPYNAVDHIVLAGGSASIQGVDELIEEKIGTPTTVANPFASMALSNRVKPQMLSNDAPALLIACGLALRSFD
;
A
#
# COMPACT_ATOMS: atom_id res chain seq x y z
N MET A 1 0.65 -19.47 4.92
CA MET A 1 1.37 -18.48 5.74
C MET A 1 0.62 -17.17 5.52
N VAL A 2 0.14 -16.50 6.57
CA VAL A 2 -0.58 -15.23 6.41
C VAL A 2 0.47 -14.16 6.10
N GLU A 3 0.45 -13.63 4.89
CA GLU A 3 1.34 -12.52 4.50
C GLU A 3 0.98 -11.25 5.31
N LYS A 4 1.95 -10.36 5.54
CA LYS A 4 1.81 -9.11 6.33
C LYS A 4 1.54 -9.28 7.85
N ASN A 5 1.74 -10.47 8.41
CA ASN A 5 1.78 -10.70 9.86
C ASN A 5 3.22 -10.73 10.41
N ILE A 6 3.43 -10.18 11.60
CA ILE A 6 4.71 -10.22 12.30
C ILE A 6 4.83 -11.56 13.02
N THR A 7 5.83 -12.37 12.64
CA THR A 7 6.11 -13.66 13.29
C THR A 7 7.18 -13.57 14.37
N ASP A 8 8.12 -12.64 14.23
CA ASP A 8 9.22 -12.41 15.16
C ASP A 8 9.33 -10.91 15.46
N VAL A 9 8.71 -10.50 16.57
CA VAL A 9 8.62 -9.09 16.98
C VAL A 9 10.00 -8.53 17.35
N GLU A 10 10.87 -9.34 17.95
CA GLU A 10 12.21 -8.92 18.36
C GLU A 10 13.10 -8.63 17.15
N ALA A 11 13.10 -9.54 16.17
CA ALA A 11 13.86 -9.35 14.93
C ALA A 11 13.37 -8.12 14.14
N VAL A 12 12.06 -7.89 14.09
CA VAL A 12 11.49 -6.70 13.46
C VAL A 12 11.90 -5.43 14.23
N GLY A 13 11.77 -5.43 15.55
CA GLY A 13 12.17 -4.29 16.39
C GLY A 13 13.64 -3.92 16.24
N GLU A 14 14.55 -4.89 16.24
CA GLU A 14 15.97 -4.64 16.00
C GLU A 14 16.23 -4.11 14.57
N THR A 15 15.47 -4.57 13.57
CA THR A 15 15.54 -4.05 12.20
C THR A 15 15.09 -2.58 12.13
N ILE A 16 13.98 -2.23 12.80
CA ILE A 16 13.50 -0.85 12.92
C ILE A 16 14.59 0.02 13.58
N ARG A 17 15.18 -0.43 14.68
CA ARG A 17 16.27 0.29 15.38
C ARG A 17 17.45 0.59 14.45
N ARG A 18 17.87 -0.39 13.64
CA ARG A 18 18.93 -0.21 12.63
C ARG A 18 18.52 0.78 11.55
N ALA A 19 17.28 0.72 11.07
CA ALA A 19 16.75 1.64 10.06
C ALA A 19 16.74 3.09 10.56
N VAL A 20 16.26 3.33 11.79
CA VAL A 20 16.26 4.66 12.45
C VAL A 20 17.69 5.21 12.56
N LYS A 21 18.64 4.37 13.02
CA LYS A 21 20.05 4.76 13.14
C LYS A 21 20.67 5.10 11.78
N ARG A 22 20.34 4.34 10.73
CA ARG A 22 20.82 4.58 9.36
C ARG A 22 20.22 5.85 8.76
N ALA A 23 18.93 6.10 8.99
CA ALA A 23 18.23 7.31 8.57
C ALA A 23 18.71 8.56 9.33
N ARG A 24 19.33 8.37 10.51
CA ARG A 24 19.71 9.46 11.43
C ARG A 24 18.50 10.32 11.79
N ALA A 25 17.35 9.68 11.95
CA ALA A 25 16.10 10.34 12.33
C ALA A 25 16.19 10.80 13.79
N HIS A 26 15.67 11.99 14.07
CA HIS A 26 15.62 12.56 15.42
C HIS A 26 14.24 12.40 16.09
N THR A 27 13.23 12.01 15.32
CA THR A 27 11.89 11.75 15.86
C THR A 27 11.89 10.54 16.80
N LYS A 28 11.00 10.58 17.78
CA LYS A 28 10.70 9.44 18.66
C LYS A 28 9.34 8.83 18.35
N TYR A 29 8.58 9.39 17.42
CA TYR A 29 7.23 8.95 17.09
C TYR A 29 7.21 8.26 15.73
N ALA A 30 6.34 7.26 15.59
CA ALA A 30 6.12 6.55 14.34
C ALA A 30 4.63 6.33 14.08
N ALA A 31 4.26 6.33 12.81
CA ALA A 31 3.02 5.79 12.30
C ALA A 31 3.32 4.45 11.61
N VAL A 32 2.42 3.47 11.75
CA VAL A 32 2.49 2.16 11.10
C VAL A 32 1.17 1.84 10.42
N ALA A 33 1.15 0.87 9.51
CA ALA A 33 -0.07 0.43 8.85
C ALA A 33 -0.34 -1.06 9.03
N LEU A 34 -1.63 -1.40 9.00
CA LEU A 34 -2.17 -2.74 8.84
C LEU A 34 -2.45 -3.01 7.35
N GLY A 35 -2.19 -4.24 6.91
CA GLY A 35 -2.53 -4.66 5.55
C GLY A 35 -4.03 -4.78 5.37
N GLY A 36 -4.53 -4.52 4.16
CA GLY A 36 -5.97 -4.57 3.87
C GLY A 36 -6.64 -5.89 4.25
N SER A 37 -5.96 -7.03 4.09
CA SER A 37 -6.49 -8.34 4.51
C SER A 37 -6.64 -8.52 6.03
N SER A 38 -6.03 -7.65 6.83
CA SER A 38 -6.08 -7.69 8.30
C SER A 38 -7.08 -6.70 8.91
N VAL A 39 -7.71 -5.87 8.07
CA VAL A 39 -8.68 -4.84 8.46
C VAL A 39 -9.98 -5.05 7.72
N ILE A 40 -11.10 -4.98 8.44
CA ILE A 40 -12.43 -4.94 7.85
C ILE A 40 -12.84 -3.47 7.80
N THR A 41 -13.11 -2.96 6.59
CA THR A 41 -13.66 -1.62 6.40
C THR A 41 -15.09 -1.71 5.89
N LYS A 42 -16.00 -0.93 6.48
CA LYS A 42 -17.41 -0.91 6.09
C LYS A 42 -18.03 0.45 6.32
N VAL A 43 -18.79 0.94 5.34
CA VAL A 43 -19.63 2.12 5.52
C VAL A 43 -21.00 1.68 6.04
N ILE A 44 -21.41 2.25 7.17
CA ILE A 44 -22.73 2.08 7.78
C ILE A 44 -23.45 3.42 7.86
N THR A 45 -24.77 3.41 7.99
CA THR A 45 -25.57 4.62 8.09
C THR A 45 -26.10 4.76 9.52
N MET A 46 -25.92 5.92 10.14
CA MET A 46 -26.30 6.19 11.52
C MET A 46 -27.12 7.49 11.64
N PRO A 47 -27.94 7.66 12.68
CA PRO A 47 -28.66 8.91 12.91
C PRO A 47 -27.71 10.11 13.09
N ALA A 48 -27.98 11.22 12.37
CA ALA A 48 -27.14 12.41 12.37
C ALA A 48 -27.17 13.22 13.68
N ASN A 49 -28.12 12.92 14.57
CA ASN A 49 -28.32 13.62 15.84
C ASN A 49 -27.52 13.03 17.01
N LEU A 50 -26.75 11.96 16.78
CA LEU A 50 -25.88 11.37 17.79
C LEU A 50 -24.58 12.17 17.88
N GLY A 51 -24.15 12.49 19.11
CA GLY A 51 -22.78 12.95 19.35
C GLY A 51 -21.80 11.78 19.39
N ASP A 52 -20.50 12.07 19.30
CA ASP A 52 -19.43 11.08 19.15
C ASP A 52 -19.50 9.94 20.18
N GLU A 53 -19.64 10.23 21.48
CA GLU A 53 -19.76 9.20 22.54
C GLU A 53 -21.00 8.31 22.36
N ALA A 54 -22.12 8.89 21.92
CA ALA A 54 -23.35 8.13 21.69
C ALA A 54 -23.25 7.28 20.42
N MET A 55 -22.53 7.79 19.42
CA MET A 55 -22.23 7.07 18.19
C MET A 55 -21.33 5.87 18.46
N GLU A 56 -20.25 6.06 19.23
CA GLU A 56 -19.35 4.99 19.67
C GLU A 56 -20.12 3.89 20.40
N GLY A 57 -20.92 4.25 21.41
CA GLY A 57 -21.72 3.27 22.15
C GLY A 57 -22.74 2.52 21.28
N GLN A 58 -23.31 3.18 20.25
CA GLN A 58 -24.21 2.49 19.32
C GLN A 58 -23.43 1.58 18.34
N ILE A 59 -22.27 2.00 17.86
CA ILE A 59 -21.40 1.18 17.03
C ILE A 59 -20.98 -0.07 17.79
N GLU A 60 -20.59 0.04 19.06
CA GLU A 60 -20.24 -1.12 19.90
C GLU A 60 -21.41 -2.10 20.05
N LEU A 61 -22.65 -1.60 20.21
CA LEU A 61 -23.84 -2.46 20.30
C LEU A 61 -24.16 -3.18 18.99
N GLU A 62 -23.86 -2.56 17.85
CA GLU A 62 -24.14 -3.11 16.53
C GLU A 62 -22.94 -3.85 15.90
N ALA A 63 -21.75 -3.73 16.48
CA ALA A 63 -20.50 -4.22 15.92
C ALA A 63 -20.52 -5.73 15.65
N ASP A 64 -21.21 -6.51 16.48
CA ASP A 64 -21.42 -7.96 16.29
C ASP A 64 -22.09 -8.32 14.96
N GLN A 65 -22.84 -7.39 14.35
CA GLN A 65 -23.47 -7.59 13.04
C GLN A 65 -22.48 -7.45 11.87
N TYR A 66 -21.35 -6.78 12.11
CA TYR A 66 -20.40 -6.39 11.08
C TYR A 66 -19.04 -7.07 11.23
N ILE A 67 -18.67 -7.44 12.45
CA ILE A 67 -17.36 -7.98 12.80
C ILE A 67 -17.53 -9.46 13.16
N PRO A 68 -16.85 -10.39 12.47
CA PRO A 68 -17.01 -11.83 12.70
C PRO A 68 -16.23 -12.33 13.93
N TYR A 69 -15.76 -11.42 14.79
CA TYR A 69 -14.91 -11.71 15.95
C TYR A 69 -15.51 -11.06 17.20
N PRO A 70 -15.22 -11.60 18.40
CA PRO A 70 -15.62 -10.96 19.64
C PRO A 70 -15.02 -9.56 19.75
N LEU A 71 -15.81 -8.59 20.22
CA LEU A 71 -15.36 -7.20 20.44
C LEU A 71 -14.13 -7.11 21.35
N GLU A 72 -13.99 -8.00 22.32
CA GLU A 72 -12.84 -8.06 23.23
C GLU A 72 -11.50 -8.35 22.51
N GLU A 73 -11.55 -8.93 21.31
CA GLU A 73 -10.37 -9.29 20.51
C GLU A 73 -10.11 -8.32 19.35
N VAL A 74 -10.84 -7.20 19.28
CA VAL A 74 -10.81 -6.29 18.13
C VAL A 74 -10.59 -4.85 18.58
N ASN A 75 -9.68 -4.16 17.89
CA ASN A 75 -9.64 -2.71 17.90
C ASN A 75 -10.56 -2.20 16.80
N LEU A 76 -11.47 -1.31 17.16
CA LEU A 76 -12.41 -0.65 16.28
C LEU A 76 -12.17 0.86 16.32
N ASP A 77 -12.25 1.49 15.15
CA ASP A 77 -12.24 2.93 14.99
C ASP A 77 -13.28 3.33 13.93
N PHE A 78 -13.71 4.59 13.96
CA PHE A 78 -14.70 5.09 13.01
C PHE A 78 -14.45 6.55 12.61
N ASP A 79 -14.92 6.90 11.41
CA ASP A 79 -14.90 8.28 10.93
C ASP A 79 -16.22 8.63 10.23
N VAL A 80 -16.74 9.85 10.47
CA VAL A 80 -18.00 10.30 9.91
C VAL A 80 -17.74 10.91 8.52
N LEU A 81 -18.25 10.27 7.47
CA LEU A 81 -18.04 10.69 6.08
C LEU A 81 -18.90 11.89 5.71
N GLY A 82 -20.04 12.07 6.37
CA GLY A 82 -20.99 13.16 6.17
C GLY A 82 -22.44 12.66 5.99
N PRO A 83 -23.36 13.55 5.58
CA PRO A 83 -24.76 13.19 5.39
C PRO A 83 -24.94 12.10 4.34
N SER A 84 -25.81 11.13 4.61
CA SER A 84 -26.10 10.06 3.64
C SER A 84 -26.85 10.62 2.45
N GLU A 85 -26.52 10.17 1.24
CA GLU A 85 -27.26 10.54 0.02
C GLU A 85 -28.73 10.04 0.05
N LYS A 86 -29.00 9.03 0.86
CA LYS A 86 -30.32 8.38 0.93
C LYS A 86 -31.29 9.08 1.89
N ASP A 87 -30.78 9.67 2.96
CA ASP A 87 -31.57 10.30 4.01
C ASP A 87 -30.77 11.40 4.73
N SER A 88 -31.28 12.63 4.66
CA SER A 88 -30.68 13.81 5.28
C SER A 88 -30.66 13.80 6.80
N GLU A 89 -31.45 12.93 7.46
CA GLU A 89 -31.41 12.76 8.92
C GLU A 89 -30.37 11.72 9.36
N THR A 90 -29.61 11.17 8.42
CA THR A 90 -28.57 10.17 8.69
C THR A 90 -27.21 10.60 8.14
N VAL A 91 -26.16 10.06 8.73
CA VAL A 91 -24.77 10.20 8.29
C VAL A 91 -24.22 8.84 7.91
N ASP A 92 -23.36 8.83 6.90
CA ASP A 92 -22.55 7.66 6.57
C ASP A 92 -21.27 7.67 7.41
N VAL A 93 -20.96 6.54 8.04
CA VAL A 93 -19.85 6.34 8.97
C VAL A 93 -18.99 5.20 8.46
N LEU A 94 -17.70 5.46 8.28
CA LEU A 94 -16.71 4.46 7.93
C LEU A 94 -16.21 3.77 9.20
N LEU A 95 -16.47 2.48 9.33
CA LEU A 95 -15.90 1.62 10.35
C LEU A 95 -14.62 0.96 9.83
N ALA A 96 -13.60 0.91 10.67
CA ALA A 96 -12.40 0.11 10.48
C ALA A 96 -12.15 -0.77 11.71
N ALA A 97 -12.04 -2.08 11.50
CA ALA A 97 -11.85 -3.05 12.58
C ALA A 97 -10.73 -4.03 12.27
N SER A 98 -9.86 -4.30 13.24
CA SER A 98 -8.80 -5.32 13.14
C SER A 98 -8.65 -6.07 14.45
N ARG A 99 -8.27 -7.35 14.39
CA ARG A 99 -7.86 -8.11 15.57
C ARG A 99 -6.80 -7.34 16.37
N SER A 100 -6.94 -7.26 17.68
CA SER A 100 -6.03 -6.54 18.56
C SER A 100 -4.60 -7.04 18.44
N GLU A 101 -4.43 -8.36 18.26
CA GLU A 101 -3.14 -9.00 18.00
C GLU A 101 -2.35 -8.32 16.85
N ASN A 102 -3.02 -7.95 15.74
CA ASN A 102 -2.34 -7.33 14.60
C ASN A 102 -1.81 -5.93 14.92
N VAL A 103 -2.51 -5.20 15.80
CA VAL A 103 -2.16 -3.87 16.28
C VAL A 103 -1.02 -3.99 17.29
N ASP A 104 -1.21 -4.83 18.31
CA ASP A 104 -0.30 -4.99 19.44
C ASP A 104 1.09 -5.44 18.98
N LEU A 105 1.17 -6.39 18.04
CA LEU A 105 2.45 -6.86 17.49
C LEU A 105 3.24 -5.73 16.80
N ARG A 106 2.55 -4.82 16.10
CA ARG A 106 3.20 -3.67 15.44
C ARG A 106 3.63 -2.62 16.45
N VAL A 107 2.78 -2.31 17.42
CA VAL A 107 3.12 -1.38 18.51
C VAL A 107 4.35 -1.89 19.25
N ALA A 108 4.35 -3.16 19.66
CA ALA A 108 5.48 -3.78 20.34
C ALA A 108 6.77 -3.74 19.49
N ALA A 109 6.70 -4.05 18.19
CA ALA A 109 7.86 -3.98 17.31
C ALA A 109 8.45 -2.56 17.20
N VAL A 110 7.59 -1.54 17.09
CA VAL A 110 8.00 -0.12 17.06
C VAL A 110 8.66 0.29 18.37
N GLU A 111 8.10 -0.12 19.51
CA GLU A 111 8.62 0.16 20.84
C GLU A 111 9.99 -0.50 21.09
N LEU A 112 10.14 -1.77 20.70
CA LEU A 112 11.46 -2.44 20.69
C LEU A 112 12.45 -1.70 19.77
N GLY A 113 11.97 -1.11 18.67
CA GLY A 113 12.76 -0.25 17.79
C GLY A 113 13.26 1.05 18.43
N GLY A 114 12.75 1.41 19.62
CA GLY A 114 13.09 2.64 20.34
C GLY A 114 12.25 3.85 19.93
N LEU A 115 11.08 3.62 19.32
CA LEU A 115 10.11 4.63 18.94
C LEU A 115 8.81 4.44 19.73
N THR A 116 7.93 5.44 19.72
CA THR A 116 6.58 5.36 20.26
C THR A 116 5.60 5.34 19.09
N CYS A 117 4.80 4.28 19.01
CA CYS A 117 3.72 4.21 18.02
C CYS A 117 2.63 5.23 18.37
N LYS A 118 2.31 6.13 17.44
CA LYS A 118 1.26 7.14 17.62
C LYS A 118 0.03 6.88 16.79
N ILE A 119 0.20 6.24 15.63
CA ILE A 119 -0.87 5.99 14.68
C ILE A 119 -0.69 4.56 14.16
N VAL A 120 -1.79 3.80 14.16
CA VAL A 120 -1.90 2.52 13.47
C VAL A 120 -2.98 2.68 12.42
N ASP A 121 -2.55 2.86 11.18
CA ASP A 121 -3.40 3.18 10.03
C ASP A 121 -3.70 1.94 9.19
N VAL A 122 -4.44 2.10 8.09
CA VAL A 122 -4.64 1.08 7.06
C VAL A 122 -3.82 1.45 5.83
N GLU A 123 -3.16 0.48 5.21
CA GLU A 123 -2.32 0.71 4.02
C GLU A 123 -3.06 1.43 2.88
N ALA A 124 -4.35 1.16 2.70
CA ALA A 124 -5.18 1.83 1.69
C ALA A 124 -5.26 3.34 1.94
N TYR A 125 -5.51 3.78 3.18
CA TYR A 125 -5.62 5.20 3.50
C TYR A 125 -4.26 5.89 3.53
N ALA A 126 -3.21 5.19 3.95
CA ALA A 126 -1.85 5.70 3.77
C ALA A 126 -1.54 5.91 2.28
N LEU A 127 -1.92 4.98 1.40
CA LEU A 127 -1.79 5.17 -0.05
C LEU A 127 -2.58 6.38 -0.53
N GLU A 128 -3.84 6.52 -0.11
CA GLU A 128 -4.70 7.66 -0.47
C GLU A 128 -4.06 9.00 -0.08
N ASN A 129 -3.48 9.11 1.12
CA ASN A 129 -2.78 10.32 1.58
C ASN A 129 -1.60 10.72 0.69
N SER A 130 -0.96 9.74 0.03
CA SER A 130 0.17 10.01 -0.87
C SER A 130 -0.24 10.41 -2.28
N VAL A 131 -1.50 10.22 -2.67
CA VAL A 131 -2.03 10.50 -4.02
C VAL A 131 -1.84 11.97 -4.43
N PRO A 132 -2.11 12.97 -3.57
CA PRO A 132 -1.89 14.37 -3.93
C PRO A 132 -0.44 14.69 -4.35
N LEU A 133 0.54 13.91 -3.87
CA LEU A 133 1.95 14.12 -4.21
C LEU A 133 2.36 13.59 -5.58
N ILE A 134 1.55 12.70 -6.16
CA ILE A 134 1.76 12.16 -7.51
C ILE A 134 0.74 12.72 -8.50
N ALA A 135 -0.18 13.59 -8.05
CA ALA A 135 -1.27 14.13 -8.86
C ALA A 135 -0.77 14.91 -10.08
N ASP A 136 0.37 15.61 -9.98
CA ASP A 136 0.96 16.36 -11.09
C ASP A 136 1.34 15.46 -12.29
N ASP A 137 1.63 14.18 -12.04
CA ASP A 137 1.94 13.18 -13.06
C ASP A 137 0.69 12.47 -13.62
N LEU A 138 -0.49 12.79 -13.08
CA LEU A 138 -1.77 12.21 -13.48
C LEU A 138 -2.51 13.10 -14.49
N PRO A 139 -3.30 12.52 -15.39
CA PRO A 139 -4.16 13.29 -16.28
C PRO A 139 -5.13 14.17 -15.47
N GLU A 140 -5.13 15.47 -15.76
CA GLU A 140 -6.00 16.47 -15.09
C GLU A 140 -5.89 16.44 -13.54
N GLY A 141 -4.72 16.09 -13.00
CA GLY A 141 -4.53 16.02 -11.54
C GLY A 141 -5.29 14.88 -10.85
N GLY A 142 -5.82 13.91 -11.62
CA GLY A 142 -6.69 12.85 -11.11
C GLY A 142 -8.14 13.27 -10.82
N VAL A 143 -8.53 14.50 -11.19
CA VAL A 143 -9.91 14.99 -11.04
C VAL A 143 -10.81 14.42 -12.13
N ASP A 144 -11.95 13.87 -11.75
CA ASP A 144 -12.91 13.14 -12.59
C ASP A 144 -12.27 11.99 -13.39
N LYS A 145 -11.15 11.44 -12.89
CA LYS A 145 -10.45 10.30 -13.48
C LYS A 145 -10.54 9.07 -12.60
N THR A 146 -10.43 7.92 -13.26
CA THR A 146 -10.29 6.61 -12.64
C THR A 146 -8.85 6.13 -12.82
N ILE A 147 -8.08 6.08 -11.73
CA ILE A 147 -6.65 5.80 -11.72
C ILE A 147 -6.41 4.45 -11.04
N ALA A 148 -5.65 3.56 -11.67
CA ALA A 148 -5.26 2.28 -11.08
C ALA A 148 -3.84 2.36 -10.52
N VAL A 149 -3.69 2.30 -9.20
CA VAL A 149 -2.38 2.18 -8.53
C VAL A 149 -2.10 0.70 -8.28
N VAL A 150 -1.02 0.21 -8.86
CA VAL A 150 -0.59 -1.20 -8.77
C VAL A 150 0.71 -1.27 -7.98
N ASP A 151 0.62 -1.61 -6.70
CA ASP A 151 1.77 -1.81 -5.83
C ASP A 151 2.28 -3.26 -5.97
N ILE A 152 3.44 -3.43 -6.61
CA ILE A 152 4.06 -4.73 -6.85
C ILE A 152 5.23 -4.93 -5.89
N GLY A 153 4.91 -5.53 -4.74
CA GLY A 153 5.85 -5.86 -3.68
C GLY A 153 6.72 -7.08 -3.98
N ALA A 154 7.26 -7.70 -2.94
CA ALA A 154 8.05 -8.92 -3.06
C ALA A 154 7.15 -10.16 -3.23
N THR A 155 6.13 -10.33 -2.39
CA THR A 155 5.25 -11.52 -2.40
C THR A 155 3.82 -11.21 -2.80
N MET A 156 3.40 -9.97 -2.56
CA MET A 156 2.04 -9.49 -2.79
C MET A 156 2.02 -8.37 -3.83
N THR A 157 0.98 -8.36 -4.64
CA THR A 157 0.60 -7.24 -5.50
C THR A 157 -0.77 -6.73 -5.06
N THR A 158 -0.88 -5.43 -4.85
CA THR A 158 -2.13 -4.78 -4.46
C THR A 158 -2.57 -3.82 -5.58
N LEU A 159 -3.77 -4.02 -6.11
CA LEU A 159 -4.45 -3.06 -6.96
C LEU A 159 -5.35 -2.18 -6.09
N ASN A 160 -5.12 -0.88 -6.11
CA ASN A 160 -6.05 0.13 -5.63
C ASN A 160 -6.57 0.92 -6.83
N VAL A 161 -7.87 0.97 -7.04
CA VAL A 161 -8.47 1.85 -8.04
C VAL A 161 -9.09 3.04 -7.33
N LEU A 162 -8.69 4.22 -7.77
CA LEU A 162 -9.18 5.49 -7.27
C LEU A 162 -10.10 6.12 -8.30
N HIS A 163 -11.18 6.74 -7.84
CA HIS A 163 -11.98 7.65 -8.64
C HIS A 163 -12.13 8.95 -7.88
N ASN A 164 -11.87 10.08 -8.51
CA ASN A 164 -11.82 11.38 -7.82
C ASN A 164 -10.87 11.36 -6.60
N GLN A 165 -9.70 10.74 -6.79
CA GLN A 165 -8.66 10.58 -5.76
C GLN A 165 -9.07 9.78 -4.51
N ARG A 166 -10.25 9.14 -4.49
CA ARG A 166 -10.68 8.25 -3.41
C ARG A 166 -10.66 6.81 -3.84
N ILE A 167 -10.22 5.91 -2.96
CA ILE A 167 -10.21 4.48 -3.26
C ILE A 167 -11.65 3.94 -3.35
N ILE A 168 -11.96 3.33 -4.50
CA ILE A 168 -13.26 2.68 -4.76
C ILE A 168 -13.15 1.16 -4.89
N TYR A 169 -11.93 0.64 -5.01
CA TYR A 169 -11.67 -0.79 -5.15
C TYR A 169 -10.27 -1.13 -4.66
N THR A 170 -10.16 -2.19 -3.87
CA THR A 170 -8.88 -2.76 -3.46
C THR A 170 -8.90 -4.27 -3.66
N ARG A 171 -7.83 -4.81 -4.23
CA ARG A 171 -7.64 -6.25 -4.35
C ARG A 171 -6.19 -6.63 -4.22
N GLU A 172 -5.94 -7.68 -3.44
CA GLU A 172 -4.61 -8.26 -3.27
C GLU A 172 -4.50 -9.59 -4.03
N GLN A 173 -3.31 -9.87 -4.54
CA GLN A 173 -2.97 -11.15 -5.15
C GLN A 173 -1.53 -11.56 -4.87
N VAL A 174 -1.33 -12.84 -4.56
CA VAL A 174 -0.01 -13.44 -4.33
C VAL A 174 0.77 -13.50 -5.65
N PHE A 175 1.53 -12.45 -5.90
CA PHE A 175 2.44 -12.27 -7.01
C PHE A 175 3.40 -11.14 -6.65
N GLY A 176 4.67 -11.25 -7.03
CA GLY A 176 5.61 -10.16 -6.78
C GLY A 176 7.05 -10.51 -7.12
N GLY A 177 7.94 -9.56 -6.81
CA GLY A 177 9.35 -9.60 -7.16
C GLY A 177 10.18 -10.76 -6.59
N LYS A 178 9.66 -11.51 -5.60
CA LYS A 178 10.28 -12.72 -5.05
C LYS A 178 10.38 -13.82 -6.11
N GLN A 179 9.39 -13.94 -7.00
CA GLN A 179 9.44 -14.93 -8.09
C GLN A 179 10.66 -14.68 -9.00
N LEU A 180 10.94 -13.42 -9.32
CA LEU A 180 12.14 -13.03 -10.07
C LEU A 180 13.42 -13.35 -9.30
N THR A 181 13.48 -13.04 -7.99
CA THR A 181 14.64 -13.36 -7.16
C THR A 181 14.90 -14.87 -7.12
N GLU A 182 13.87 -15.70 -6.91
CA GLU A 182 13.98 -17.16 -6.88
C GLU A 182 14.42 -17.73 -8.24
N GLU A 183 13.96 -17.15 -9.35
CA GLU A 183 14.40 -17.57 -10.68
C GLU A 183 15.88 -17.27 -10.93
N ILE A 184 16.36 -16.10 -10.50
CA ILE A 184 17.79 -15.75 -10.52
C ILE A 184 18.60 -16.75 -9.69
N GLN A 185 18.14 -17.12 -8.49
CA GLN A 185 18.81 -18.13 -7.67
C GLN A 185 18.91 -19.49 -8.38
N ARG A 186 17.77 -19.99 -8.91
CA ARG A 186 17.72 -21.29 -9.56
C ARG A 186 18.63 -21.36 -10.78
N ARG A 187 18.64 -20.30 -11.60
CA ARG A 187 19.36 -20.29 -12.88
C ARG A 187 20.86 -20.07 -12.73
N TYR A 188 21.28 -19.28 -11.74
CA TYR A 188 22.68 -18.88 -11.57
C TYR A 188 23.35 -19.46 -10.32
N GLY A 189 22.63 -20.27 -9.53
CA GLY A 189 23.17 -20.91 -8.33
C GLY A 189 23.53 -19.93 -7.21
N LEU A 190 22.86 -18.78 -7.16
CA LEU A 190 23.10 -17.72 -6.18
C LEU A 190 22.29 -17.93 -4.89
N SER A 191 22.80 -17.43 -3.77
CA SER A 191 21.99 -17.27 -2.56
C SER A 191 20.87 -16.22 -2.74
N TYR A 192 19.90 -16.19 -1.83
CA TYR A 192 18.76 -15.27 -1.93
C TYR A 192 19.22 -13.81 -1.84
N GLU A 193 20.19 -13.53 -0.97
CA GLU A 193 20.78 -12.20 -0.82
C GLU A 193 21.54 -11.78 -2.07
N GLU A 194 22.38 -12.65 -2.62
CA GLU A 194 23.13 -12.39 -3.86
C GLU A 194 22.21 -12.17 -5.06
N ALA A 195 21.17 -12.99 -5.20
CA ALA A 195 20.17 -12.84 -6.27
C ALA A 195 19.40 -11.50 -6.14
N GLY A 196 19.01 -11.12 -4.92
CA GLY A 196 18.34 -9.83 -4.67
C GLY A 196 19.24 -8.63 -4.98
N MET A 197 20.53 -8.73 -4.67
CA MET A 197 21.52 -7.71 -5.01
C MET A 197 21.75 -7.63 -6.51
N ALA A 198 21.93 -8.76 -7.19
CA ALA A 198 22.12 -8.84 -8.63
C ALA A 198 20.89 -8.33 -9.41
N LYS A 199 19.67 -8.58 -8.92
CA LYS A 199 18.43 -8.01 -9.47
C LYS A 199 18.45 -6.47 -9.51
N ARG A 200 19.06 -5.83 -8.51
CA ARG A 200 19.10 -4.36 -8.38
C ARG A 200 20.33 -3.73 -9.05
N GLN A 201 21.48 -4.42 -9.01
CA GLN A 201 22.76 -3.87 -9.45
C GLN A 201 23.22 -4.39 -10.82
N GLY A 202 22.57 -5.44 -11.34
CA GLY A 202 23.02 -6.15 -12.54
C GLY A 202 24.17 -7.11 -12.24
N GLY A 203 25.03 -7.33 -13.24
CA GLY A 203 26.15 -8.28 -13.14
C GLY A 203 25.78 -9.74 -13.40
N LEU A 204 24.56 -9.99 -13.90
CA LEU A 204 24.12 -11.30 -14.36
C LEU A 204 24.55 -11.55 -15.81
N PRO A 205 24.68 -12.83 -16.24
CA PRO A 205 25.06 -13.17 -17.61
C PRO A 205 24.06 -12.65 -18.66
N ASP A 206 24.50 -12.52 -19.91
CA ASP A 206 23.73 -11.93 -21.02
C ASP A 206 22.35 -12.57 -21.25
N ASN A 207 22.19 -13.84 -20.87
CA ASN A 207 20.92 -14.55 -21.00
C ASN A 207 19.86 -14.13 -19.95
N TYR A 208 20.23 -13.36 -18.93
CA TYR A 208 19.30 -12.90 -17.89
C TYR A 208 18.15 -12.07 -18.44
N GLY A 209 18.46 -11.10 -19.31
CA GLY A 209 17.44 -10.25 -19.95
C GLY A 209 16.36 -11.08 -20.64
N PRO A 210 16.70 -11.82 -21.72
CA PRO A 210 15.70 -12.52 -22.52
C PRO A 210 15.09 -13.74 -21.82
N GLU A 211 15.83 -14.46 -20.97
CA GLU A 211 15.37 -15.75 -20.44
C GLU A 211 14.75 -15.66 -19.03
N VAL A 212 14.95 -14.55 -18.31
CA VAL A 212 14.49 -14.40 -16.92
C VAL A 212 13.71 -13.10 -16.72
N LEU A 213 14.29 -11.96 -17.10
CA LEU A 213 13.70 -10.66 -16.84
C LEU A 213 12.48 -10.38 -17.72
N GLU A 214 12.58 -10.57 -19.03
CA GLU A 214 11.46 -10.34 -19.96
C GLU A 214 10.26 -11.26 -19.68
N PRO A 215 10.42 -12.57 -19.42
CA PRO A 215 9.32 -13.41 -18.97
C PRO A 215 8.65 -12.93 -17.68
N PHE A 216 9.42 -12.38 -16.74
CA PHE A 216 8.86 -11.80 -15.52
C PHE A 216 8.08 -10.51 -15.79
N LYS A 217 8.59 -9.63 -16.67
CA LYS A 217 7.87 -8.41 -17.09
C LYS A 217 6.55 -8.75 -17.81
N GLU A 218 6.56 -9.76 -18.67
CA GLU A 218 5.33 -10.29 -19.30
C GLU A 218 4.35 -10.84 -18.26
N ALA A 219 4.83 -11.57 -17.25
CA ALA A 219 4.00 -12.03 -16.15
C ALA A 219 3.41 -10.87 -15.32
N MET A 220 4.18 -9.79 -15.10
CA MET A 220 3.67 -8.57 -14.47
C MET A 220 2.53 -7.96 -15.28
N ALA A 221 2.71 -7.77 -16.59
CA ALA A 221 1.68 -7.21 -17.47
C ALA A 221 0.40 -8.07 -17.49
N GLN A 222 0.53 -9.39 -17.55
CA GLN A 222 -0.60 -10.32 -17.44
C GLN A 222 -1.32 -10.18 -16.09
N GLN A 223 -0.56 -10.03 -15.00
CA GLN A 223 -1.12 -9.88 -13.67
C GLN A 223 -1.87 -8.56 -13.52
N VAL A 224 -1.34 -7.45 -14.04
CA VAL A 224 -2.04 -6.15 -14.06
C VAL A 224 -3.32 -6.24 -14.88
N SER A 225 -3.25 -6.79 -16.10
CA SER A 225 -4.41 -6.97 -16.98
C SER A 225 -5.52 -7.77 -16.29
N ARG A 226 -5.17 -8.88 -15.63
CA ARG A 226 -6.13 -9.71 -14.90
C ARG A 226 -6.76 -8.96 -13.71
N SER A 227 -5.97 -8.20 -12.95
CA SER A 227 -6.49 -7.40 -11.83
C SER A 227 -7.50 -6.34 -12.31
N LEU A 228 -7.21 -5.67 -13.43
CA LEU A 228 -8.13 -4.70 -14.04
C LEU A 228 -9.41 -5.37 -14.56
N GLN A 229 -9.31 -6.52 -15.22
CA GLN A 229 -10.50 -7.29 -15.65
C GLN A 229 -11.42 -7.63 -14.48
N PHE A 230 -10.85 -8.00 -13.34
CA PHE A 230 -11.63 -8.25 -12.14
C PHE A 230 -12.34 -6.98 -11.63
N PHE A 231 -11.66 -5.84 -11.62
CA PHE A 231 -12.28 -4.56 -11.29
C PHE A 231 -13.44 -4.23 -12.24
N PHE A 232 -13.24 -4.36 -13.56
CA PHE A 232 -14.29 -4.08 -14.54
C PHE A 232 -15.50 -5.03 -14.40
N SER A 233 -15.25 -6.30 -14.08
CA SER A 233 -16.33 -7.28 -13.88
C SER A 233 -17.16 -7.07 -12.60
N SER A 234 -16.63 -6.30 -11.63
CA SER A 234 -17.23 -6.11 -10.31
C SER A 234 -17.67 -4.66 -10.04
N SER A 235 -17.55 -3.78 -11.03
CA SER A 235 -17.84 -2.36 -10.91
C SER A 235 -18.56 -1.84 -12.17
N PRO A 236 -19.16 -0.64 -12.14
CA PRO A 236 -19.75 -0.03 -13.34
C PRO A 236 -18.70 0.52 -14.33
N TYR A 237 -17.42 0.50 -13.96
CA TYR A 237 -16.33 1.03 -14.79
C TYR A 237 -15.85 -0.02 -15.79
N ASN A 238 -15.58 0.40 -17.02
CA ASN A 238 -15.11 -0.49 -18.09
C ASN A 238 -13.67 -0.17 -18.55
N ALA A 239 -13.07 0.89 -18.00
CA ALA A 239 -11.72 1.34 -18.29
C ALA A 239 -11.16 2.10 -17.09
N VAL A 240 -9.85 2.30 -17.09
CA VAL A 240 -9.14 3.25 -16.23
C VAL A 240 -8.38 4.23 -17.13
N ASP A 241 -8.26 5.48 -16.70
CA ASP A 241 -7.62 6.54 -17.46
C ASP A 241 -6.10 6.45 -17.43
N HIS A 242 -5.55 5.93 -16.33
CA HIS A 242 -4.11 5.85 -16.09
C HIS A 242 -3.76 4.71 -15.15
N ILE A 243 -2.55 4.15 -15.31
CA ILE A 243 -1.97 3.16 -14.40
C ILE A 243 -0.73 3.75 -13.73
N VAL A 244 -0.67 3.69 -12.41
CA VAL A 244 0.49 4.07 -11.62
C VAL A 244 1.12 2.82 -11.03
N LEU A 245 2.37 2.54 -11.38
CA LEU A 245 3.13 1.43 -10.82
C LEU A 245 3.85 1.86 -9.54
N ALA A 246 3.62 1.13 -8.47
CA ALA A 246 4.26 1.30 -7.18
C ALA A 246 4.93 0.00 -6.72
N GLY A 247 5.60 0.06 -5.57
CA GLY A 247 6.33 -1.07 -5.01
C GLY A 247 7.73 -1.23 -5.62
N GLY A 248 8.56 -2.04 -4.97
CA GLY A 248 9.96 -2.21 -5.38
C GLY A 248 10.16 -2.89 -6.74
N SER A 249 9.15 -3.58 -7.27
CA SER A 249 9.21 -4.19 -8.60
C SER A 249 8.86 -3.20 -9.72
N ALA A 250 8.27 -2.04 -9.41
CA ALA A 250 8.02 -0.97 -10.39
C ALA A 250 9.33 -0.30 -10.87
N SER A 251 10.42 -0.41 -10.10
CA SER A 251 11.75 0.10 -10.52
C SER A 251 12.43 -0.76 -11.59
N ILE A 252 11.78 -1.80 -12.13
CA ILE A 252 12.31 -2.60 -13.24
C ILE A 252 12.26 -1.75 -14.51
N GLN A 253 13.40 -1.60 -15.18
CA GLN A 253 13.49 -0.76 -16.38
C GLN A 253 12.59 -1.25 -17.52
N GLY A 254 11.80 -0.32 -18.08
CA GLY A 254 10.90 -0.55 -19.21
C GLY A 254 9.71 -1.47 -18.89
N VAL A 255 9.35 -1.61 -17.61
CA VAL A 255 8.18 -2.40 -17.22
C VAL A 255 6.87 -1.62 -17.39
N ASP A 256 6.92 -0.32 -17.14
CA ASP A 256 5.88 0.66 -17.42
C ASP A 256 5.55 0.71 -18.92
N GLU A 257 6.57 0.84 -19.77
CA GLU A 257 6.40 0.84 -21.24
C GLU A 257 5.76 -0.46 -21.74
N LEU A 258 6.21 -1.61 -21.25
CA LEU A 258 5.64 -2.90 -21.62
C LEU A 258 4.18 -3.03 -21.16
N ILE A 259 3.88 -2.61 -19.93
CA ILE A 259 2.51 -2.65 -19.39
C ILE A 259 1.60 -1.73 -20.19
N GLU A 260 2.04 -0.52 -20.52
CA GLU A 260 1.31 0.41 -21.36
C GLU A 260 1.03 -0.18 -22.75
N GLU A 261 2.03 -0.76 -23.42
CA GLU A 261 1.86 -1.39 -24.73
C GLU A 261 0.84 -2.53 -24.71
N LYS A 262 0.90 -3.40 -23.69
CA LYS A 262 0.05 -4.59 -23.59
C LYS A 262 -1.39 -4.26 -23.20
N ILE A 263 -1.58 -3.26 -22.35
CA ILE A 263 -2.89 -2.91 -21.80
C ILE A 263 -3.56 -1.81 -22.64
N GLY A 264 -2.78 -0.95 -23.30
CA GLY A 264 -3.29 0.19 -24.06
C GLY A 264 -3.73 1.35 -23.16
N THR A 265 -3.21 1.43 -21.93
CA THR A 265 -3.50 2.50 -20.97
C THR A 265 -2.21 3.19 -20.56
N PRO A 266 -2.17 4.54 -20.58
CA PRO A 266 -1.01 5.31 -20.11
C PRO A 266 -0.53 4.84 -18.74
N THR A 267 0.77 4.58 -18.62
CA THR A 267 1.37 4.00 -17.42
C THR A 267 2.59 4.80 -16.96
N THR A 268 2.66 5.12 -15.67
CA THR A 268 3.82 5.79 -15.06
C THR A 268 4.28 5.07 -13.80
N VAL A 269 5.54 5.27 -13.40
CA VAL A 269 6.08 4.79 -12.12
C VAL A 269 5.90 5.88 -11.06
N ALA A 270 5.39 5.51 -9.89
CA ALA A 270 5.12 6.44 -8.81
C ALA A 270 6.39 7.07 -8.25
N ASN A 271 6.36 8.38 -8.04
CA ASN A 271 7.39 9.11 -7.32
C ASN A 271 6.77 10.19 -6.42
N PRO A 272 6.43 9.87 -5.14
CA PRO A 272 5.80 10.84 -4.24
C PRO A 272 6.75 11.97 -3.79
N PHE A 273 8.01 11.95 -4.23
CA PHE A 273 9.04 12.92 -3.81
C PHE A 273 9.38 13.93 -4.91
N ALA A 274 8.76 13.86 -6.09
CA ALA A 274 9.09 14.70 -7.24
C ALA A 274 9.04 16.20 -6.92
N SER A 275 8.02 16.62 -6.19
CA SER A 275 7.79 18.03 -5.80
C SER A 275 8.34 18.37 -4.40
N MET A 276 9.10 17.47 -3.76
CA MET A 276 9.63 17.68 -2.40
C MET A 276 11.04 18.26 -2.40
N ALA A 277 11.28 19.18 -1.47
CA ALA A 277 12.64 19.61 -1.16
C ALA A 277 13.42 18.48 -0.47
N LEU A 278 14.62 18.19 -0.96
CA LEU A 278 15.49 17.15 -0.38
C LEU A 278 16.51 17.74 0.59
N SER A 279 16.59 17.15 1.78
CA SER A 279 17.67 17.44 2.74
C SER A 279 19.02 17.02 2.18
N ASN A 280 20.07 17.79 2.46
CA ASN A 280 21.46 17.49 2.07
C ASN A 280 21.98 16.12 2.60
N ARG A 281 21.27 15.48 3.53
CA ARG A 281 21.60 14.15 4.06
C ARG A 281 21.04 13.01 3.20
N VAL A 282 20.10 13.29 2.30
CA VAL A 282 19.46 12.32 1.41
C VAL A 282 20.21 12.29 0.08
N LYS A 283 20.54 11.10 -0.42
CA LYS A 283 21.16 10.96 -1.74
C LYS A 283 20.05 10.85 -2.79
N PRO A 284 19.92 11.81 -3.73
CA PRO A 284 18.81 11.83 -4.69
C PRO A 284 18.69 10.54 -5.50
N GLN A 285 19.81 9.99 -5.98
CA GLN A 285 19.81 8.76 -6.78
C GLN A 285 19.26 7.54 -6.01
N MET A 286 19.61 7.41 -4.71
CA MET A 286 19.10 6.30 -3.90
C MET A 286 17.60 6.47 -3.65
N LEU A 287 17.16 7.70 -3.34
CA LEU A 287 15.75 7.98 -3.14
C LEU A 287 14.94 7.69 -4.42
N SER A 288 15.42 8.13 -5.58
CA SER A 288 14.74 7.90 -6.86
C SER A 288 14.57 6.42 -7.18
N ASN A 289 15.56 5.57 -6.85
CA ASN A 289 15.47 4.13 -7.11
C ASN A 289 14.46 3.43 -6.19
N ASP A 290 14.34 3.90 -4.94
CA ASP A 290 13.44 3.35 -3.93
C ASP A 290 12.07 4.08 -3.90
N ALA A 291 11.91 5.19 -4.62
CA ALA A 291 10.73 6.06 -4.60
C ALA A 291 9.39 5.32 -4.75
N PRO A 292 9.19 4.44 -5.76
CA PRO A 292 7.91 3.75 -5.91
C PRO A 292 7.61 2.78 -4.75
N ALA A 293 8.64 2.29 -4.05
CA ALA A 293 8.49 1.40 -2.90
C ALA A 293 8.15 2.14 -1.59
N LEU A 294 8.18 3.48 -1.60
CA LEU A 294 8.00 4.31 -0.41
C LEU A 294 6.64 5.00 -0.37
N LEU A 295 5.72 4.67 -1.27
CA LEU A 295 4.40 5.30 -1.37
C LEU A 295 3.62 5.23 -0.04
N ILE A 296 3.47 4.02 0.53
CA ILE A 296 2.80 3.79 1.82
C ILE A 296 3.53 4.49 2.96
N ALA A 297 4.86 4.40 3.01
CA ALA A 297 5.66 5.04 4.05
C ALA A 297 5.56 6.58 4.00
N CYS A 298 5.44 7.14 2.80
CA CYS A 298 5.21 8.57 2.58
C CYS A 298 3.83 8.96 3.10
N GLY A 299 2.79 8.22 2.72
CA GLY A 299 1.42 8.39 3.23
C GLY A 299 1.30 8.36 4.75
N LEU A 300 1.97 7.40 5.39
CA LEU A 300 2.05 7.32 6.85
C LEU A 300 2.75 8.53 7.47
N ALA A 301 3.79 9.07 6.83
CA ALA A 301 4.46 10.28 7.32
C ALA A 301 3.59 11.53 7.16
N LEU A 302 2.72 11.57 6.14
CA LEU A 302 1.81 12.68 5.89
C LEU A 302 0.73 12.83 6.97
N ARG A 303 0.40 11.76 7.70
CA ARG A 303 -0.48 11.81 8.88
C ARG A 303 -0.05 12.80 9.97
N SER A 304 1.17 13.32 9.91
CA SER A 304 1.64 14.38 10.82
C SER A 304 1.16 15.79 10.44
N PHE A 305 0.52 15.96 9.28
CA PHE A 305 -0.03 17.22 8.79
C PHE A 305 -1.57 17.25 8.80
N ASP A 306 -2.21 16.14 9.17
CA ASP A 306 -3.66 16.02 9.38
C ASP A 306 -4.10 16.77 10.65
#